data_AF-A0A7C6YV66-F1
#
_entry.id   AF-A0A7C6YV66-F1
#
_cell.length_a   1.000
_cell.length_b   1.000
_cell.length_c   1.000
_cell.angle_alpha   90.00
_cell.angle_beta   90.00
_cell.angle_gamma   90.00
#
_symmetry.space_group_name_H-M   'P 1'
#
loop_
_entity.id
_entity.type
_entity.pdbx_description
1 polymer ?
#
loop_
_entity_poly.entity_id
_entity_poly.type
_entity_poly.pdbx_seq_one_letter_code
_entity_poly.pdbx_strand_id
1 'polypeptide(L)'
;MIYKNPDYRRIRGSRLLLVSCGHCKSEVALYQKVGRGGLLRMYVDRIVKSSVDLSKEPAALFCPDCQAQLAVRTTLKRRKKEA
;
A
#
# COMPACT_ATOMS: atom_id res chain seq x y z
N MET A 1 -6.63 3.46 11.91
CA MET A 1 -6.77 3.38 10.44
C MET A 1 -8.21 3.71 10.04
N ILE A 2 -8.40 4.72 9.19
CA ILE A 2 -9.70 5.34 8.89
C ILE A 2 -10.30 4.79 7.58
N TYR A 3 -9.45 4.41 6.63
CA TYR A 3 -9.84 3.95 5.30
C TYR A 3 -9.88 2.43 5.23
N LYS A 4 -11.05 1.86 4.89
CA LYS A 4 -11.17 0.46 4.46
C LYS A 4 -11.10 0.44 2.94
N ASN A 5 -10.19 -0.34 2.39
CA ASN A 5 -9.99 -0.36 0.95
C ASN A 5 -11.12 -1.13 0.25
N PRO A 6 -11.91 -0.50 -0.65
CA PRO A 6 -12.96 -1.18 -1.39
C PRO A 6 -12.40 -2.16 -2.43
N ASP A 7 -11.19 -1.90 -2.95
CA ASP A 7 -10.52 -2.77 -3.94
C ASP A 7 -9.80 -3.97 -3.30
N TYR A 8 -9.92 -4.12 -1.99
CA TYR A 8 -9.28 -5.18 -1.24
C TYR A 8 -9.71 -6.57 -1.74
N ARG A 9 -8.73 -7.38 -2.15
CA ARG A 9 -8.94 -8.79 -2.48
C ARG A 9 -8.13 -9.67 -1.54
N ARG A 10 -8.79 -10.66 -0.95
CA ARG A 10 -8.12 -11.63 -0.07
C ARG A 10 -7.21 -12.54 -0.90
N ILE A 11 -5.90 -12.45 -0.69
CA ILE A 11 -4.89 -13.29 -1.34
C ILE A 11 -4.60 -14.53 -0.48
N ARG A 12 -4.78 -15.74 -1.02
CA ARG A 12 -4.39 -16.99 -0.34
C ARG A 12 -2.87 -17.08 -0.18
N GLY A 13 -2.41 -17.59 0.96
CA GLY A 13 -0.98 -17.67 1.28
C GLY A 13 -0.31 -16.32 1.57
N SER A 14 -1.11 -15.26 1.77
CA SER A 14 -0.60 -13.98 2.24
C SER A 14 -0.55 -13.94 3.77
N ARG A 15 0.36 -13.11 4.29
CA ARG A 15 0.42 -12.72 5.71
C ARG A 15 0.08 -11.25 5.83
N LEU A 16 -0.60 -10.89 6.92
CA LEU A 16 -0.82 -9.51 7.26
C LEU A 16 0.49 -8.90 7.76
N LEU A 17 0.84 -7.74 7.22
CA LEU A 17 2.00 -6.98 7.64
C LEU A 17 1.53 -5.56 7.95
N LEU A 18 1.80 -5.13 9.18
CA LEU A 18 1.57 -3.76 9.60
C LEU A 18 2.71 -2.90 9.05
N VAL A 19 2.37 -1.95 8.18
CA VAL A 19 3.29 -0.99 7.60
C VAL A 19 3.22 0.28 8.41
N SER A 20 4.35 0.67 9.00
CA SER A 20 4.51 1.90 9.76
C SER A 20 5.36 2.93 9.02
N CYS A 21 5.21 4.19 9.39
CA CYS A 21 6.05 5.28 8.91
C CYS A 21 7.52 5.07 9.33
N GLY A 22 8.46 5.30 8.41
CA GLY A 22 9.90 5.20 8.72
C GLY A 22 10.37 6.22 9.75
N HIS A 23 9.76 7.41 9.74
CA HIS A 23 10.13 8.57 10.56
C HIS A 23 9.49 8.54 11.95
N CYS A 24 8.16 8.63 12.03
CA CYS A 24 7.43 8.73 13.30
C CYS A 24 6.87 7.39 13.83
N LYS A 25 7.10 6.28 13.12
CA LYS A 25 6.60 4.92 13.46
C LYS A 25 5.08 4.77 13.53
N SER A 26 4.31 5.77 13.12
CA SER A 26 2.86 5.65 13.11
C SER A 26 2.36 4.62 12.10
N GLU A 27 1.20 4.03 12.38
CA GLU A 27 0.62 3.00 11.53
C GLU A 27 0.03 3.60 10.26
N VAL A 28 0.56 3.20 9.10
CA VAL A 28 0.18 3.74 7.79
C VAL A 28 -0.83 2.83 7.11
N ALA A 29 -0.55 1.52 7.06
CA ALA A 29 -1.40 0.57 6.36
C ALA A 29 -1.26 -0.85 6.89
N LEU A 30 -2.34 -1.62 6.79
CA LEU A 30 -2.34 -3.07 6.96
C LEU A 30 -2.29 -3.73 5.58
N TYR A 31 -1.21 -4.46 5.29
CA TYR A 31 -0.89 -4.96 3.95
C TYR A 31 -0.88 -6.49 3.87
N GLN A 32 -1.37 -7.05 2.76
CA GLN A 32 -1.25 -8.49 2.47
C GLN A 32 0.02 -8.80 1.71
N LYS A 33 1.03 -9.24 2.46
CA LYS A 33 2.30 -9.63 1.88
C LYS A 33 2.29 -11.10 1.47
N VAL A 34 2.73 -11.36 0.24
CA VAL A 34 3.00 -12.71 -0.27
C VAL A 34 4.52 -12.93 -0.33
N GLY A 35 4.96 -14.17 -0.09
CA GLY A 35 6.37 -14.57 -0.17
C GLY A 35 7.21 -14.18 1.07
N ARG A 36 8.47 -14.64 1.08
CA ARG A 36 9.36 -14.58 2.26
C ARG A 36 10.27 -13.34 2.33
N GLY A 37 10.60 -12.69 1.21
CA GLY A 37 11.53 -11.55 1.16
C GLY A 37 11.01 -10.23 1.79
N GLY A 38 11.79 -9.15 1.74
CA GLY A 38 11.35 -7.82 2.20
C GLY A 38 10.18 -7.24 1.39
N LEU A 39 9.45 -6.27 1.95
CA LEU A 39 8.42 -5.52 1.23
C LEU A 39 9.08 -4.37 0.47
N LEU A 40 9.23 -4.51 -0.86
CA LEU A 40 9.83 -3.48 -1.71
C LEU A 40 8.79 -2.60 -2.43
N ARG A 41 7.63 -3.18 -2.73
CA ARG A 41 6.53 -2.52 -3.46
C ARG A 41 5.22 -2.89 -2.81
N MET A 42 4.31 -1.92 -2.79
CA MET A 42 2.94 -2.10 -2.34
C MET A 42 2.00 -2.00 -3.54
N TYR A 43 0.93 -2.79 -3.49
CA TYR A 43 -0.14 -2.76 -4.48
C TYR A 43 -1.43 -2.37 -3.78
N VAL A 44 -2.20 -1.46 -4.39
CA VAL A 44 -3.41 -0.91 -3.76
C VAL A 44 -4.40 -2.02 -3.42
N ASP A 45 -4.65 -2.96 -4.33
CA ASP A 45 -5.56 -4.11 -4.16
C ASP A 45 -5.19 -5.05 -2.99
N ARG A 46 -3.95 -4.99 -2.50
CA ARG A 46 -3.45 -5.79 -1.36
C ARG A 46 -3.43 -5.03 -0.04
N ILE A 47 -3.79 -3.74 -0.03
CA ILE A 47 -3.97 -2.98 1.20
C ILE A 47 -5.35 -3.32 1.78
N VAL A 48 -5.40 -3.77 3.02
CA VAL A 48 -6.65 -4.12 3.71
C VAL A 48 -7.30 -2.87 4.28
N LYS A 49 -6.50 -2.06 4.99
CA LYS A 49 -6.90 -0.81 5.62
C LYS A 49 -5.71 0.15 5.62
N SER A 50 -5.98 1.45 5.62
CA SER A 50 -4.96 2.49 5.72
C SER A 50 -5.41 3.64 6.60
N SER A 51 -4.44 4.38 7.12
CA SER A 51 -4.68 5.64 7.82
C SER A 51 -4.85 6.83 6.86
N VAL A 52 -4.57 6.63 5.58
CA VAL A 52 -4.76 7.61 4.51
C VAL A 52 -5.76 7.12 3.47
N ASP A 53 -6.42 8.06 2.82
CA ASP A 53 -7.38 7.77 1.74
C ASP A 53 -6.64 7.41 0.44
N LEU A 54 -6.82 6.17 -0.02
CA LEU A 54 -6.21 5.64 -1.25
C LEU A 54 -7.08 5.83 -2.49
N SER A 55 -8.34 6.28 -2.30
CA SER A 55 -9.30 6.49 -3.41
C SER A 55 -8.96 7.74 -4.21
N LYS A 56 -8.46 8.77 -3.53
CA LYS A 56 -7.87 9.93 -4.19
C LYS A 56 -6.69 9.44 -5.02
N GLU A 57 -6.36 10.11 -6.11
CA GLU A 57 -5.16 9.85 -6.90
C GLU A 57 -4.00 10.77 -6.47
N PRO A 58 -3.52 10.77 -5.21
CA PRO A 58 -2.33 11.53 -4.90
C PRO A 58 -1.15 10.83 -5.56
N ALA A 59 -0.27 11.62 -6.17
CA ALA A 59 0.98 11.15 -6.77
C ALA A 59 1.90 10.48 -5.73
N ALA A 60 1.72 10.78 -4.44
CA ALA A 60 2.53 10.27 -3.36
C ALA A 60 1.71 9.90 -2.11
N LEU A 61 2.25 8.97 -1.34
CA LEU A 61 1.75 8.54 -0.04
C LEU A 61 2.44 9.39 1.04
N PHE A 62 1.68 10.19 1.77
CA PHE A 62 2.17 10.98 2.89
C PHE A 62 1.78 10.34 4.21
N CYS A 63 2.63 10.50 5.23
CA CYS A 63 2.29 10.11 6.60
C CYS A 63 1.23 11.06 7.17
N PRO A 64 0.16 10.57 7.83
CA PRO A 64 -0.86 11.44 8.41
C PRO A 64 -0.34 12.29 9.58
N ASP A 65 0.67 11.82 10.32
CA ASP A 65 1.16 12.52 11.52
C ASP A 65 2.34 13.46 11.23
N CYS A 66 3.35 13.00 10.49
CA CYS A 66 4.56 13.78 10.23
C CYS A 66 4.64 14.39 8.82
N GLN A 67 3.63 14.14 7.97
CA GLN A 67 3.57 14.60 6.57
C GLN A 67 4.78 14.20 5.69
N ALA A 68 5.66 13.33 6.19
CA ALA A 68 6.78 12.80 5.42
C ALA A 68 6.25 12.00 4.22
N GLN A 69 6.90 12.17 3.07
CA GLN A 69 6.63 11.40 1.87
C GLN A 69 7.19 9.99 2.02
N LEU A 70 6.32 8.97 2.03
CA LEU A 70 6.68 7.58 2.27
C LEU A 70 6.83 6.76 0.99
N ALA A 71 6.02 7.07 -0.03
CA ALA A 71 6.04 6.35 -1.29
C ALA A 71 5.51 7.22 -2.43
N VAL A 72 5.78 6.81 -3.67
CA VAL A 72 5.21 7.42 -4.89
C VAL A 72 4.28 6.40 -5.54
N ARG A 73 3.10 6.83 -5.96
CA ARG A 73 2.14 5.99 -6.69
C ARG A 73 2.59 5.91 -8.14
N THR A 74 2.74 4.70 -8.67
CA THR A 74 3.10 4.47 -10.07
C THR A 74 2.14 3.49 -10.71
N THR A 75 1.51 3.92 -11.81
CA THR A 75 0.66 3.06 -12.64
C THR A 75 1.53 2.36 -13.67
N LEU A 76 1.82 1.08 -13.45
CA LEU A 76 2.54 0.27 -14.42
C LEU A 76 1.59 -0.13 -15.56
N LYS A 77 1.73 0.50 -16.73
CA LYS A 77 1.08 0.00 -17.96
C LYS A 77 1.74 -1.32 -18.33
N ARG A 78 1.00 -2.45 -18.23
CA ARG A 78 1.42 -3.72 -18.85
C ARG A 78 1.59 -3.46 -20.34
N ARG A 79 2.82 -3.51 -20.85
CA ARG A 79 3.05 -3.58 -22.30
C ARG A 79 2.33 -4.84 -22.80
N LYS A 80 1.35 -4.69 -23.69
CA LYS A 80 0.77 -5.81 -24.44
C LYS A 80 1.91 -6.45 -25.22
N LYS A 81 2.18 -7.74 -24.98
CA LYS A 81 2.98 -8.56 -25.89
C LYS A 81 2.11 -8.72 -27.14
N GLU A 82 2.49 -8.10 -28.24
CA GLU A 82 1.92 -8.41 -29.56
C GLU A 82 2.23 -9.89 -29.88
N ALA A 83 1.22 -10.57 -30.41
CA ALA A 83 1.24 -11.99 -30.77
C ALA A 83 1.98 -12.20 -32.09
#